data_AF-A0A183B6C0-F1
#
_entry.id   AF-A0A183B6C0-F1
#
_cell.length_a   1.000
_cell.length_b   1.000
_cell.length_c   1.000
_cell.angle_alpha   90.00
_cell.angle_beta   90.00
_cell.angle_gamma   90.00
#
_symmetry.space_group_name_H-M   'P 1'
#
loop_
_entity.id
_entity.type
_entity.pdbx_description
1 polymer ?
#
loop_
_entity_poly.entity_id
_entity_poly.type
_entity_poly.pdbx_seq_one_letter_code
_entity_poly.pdbx_strand_id
1 'polypeptide(L)'
;MNPRVVRLPVRARGPSGPAVLETDLINELIFALNGVGGNLVKFDPINDGFCLAPTVVASPGQHDAVRRIAECGWLHDQVRRYVQHVQADRTCGAVAQSLASGLHEHLTEYYRLIATLESQRGADGSGDSTSRTDLSVPVPPPPPSSDSTLEMSMGRLGLNLDETGKLAPTNQELTLTRLALWTQEPRFRLRFLASLCEACSDKRGGALASELYAYTLHGDPEVVSMMRYLLKNVSETILHLISMWIYDGQLDDPCQEFFVACNPGIKKERLWHEKYSLRRQMIPRFITSSQASKVSELLVCFPSLFAW
;
A
#
# COMPACT_ATOMS: atom_id res chain seq x y z
N MET A 1 -0.51 -32.54 -64.58
CA MET A 1 -0.52 -31.37 -63.69
C MET A 1 -1.89 -31.32 -63.03
N ASN A 2 -1.99 -31.56 -61.72
CA ASN A 2 -3.25 -31.56 -60.98
C ASN A 2 -3.06 -30.60 -59.78
N PRO A 3 -3.86 -29.52 -59.63
CA PRO A 3 -3.62 -28.53 -58.60
C PRO A 3 -3.97 -29.10 -57.21
N ARG A 4 -3.04 -28.96 -56.27
CA ARG A 4 -3.23 -29.37 -54.87
C ARG A 4 -4.28 -28.46 -54.22
N VAL A 5 -5.43 -29.04 -53.88
CA VAL A 5 -6.45 -28.40 -53.04
C VAL A 5 -5.86 -28.23 -51.63
N VAL A 6 -5.54 -26.98 -51.27
CA VAL A 6 -5.16 -26.60 -49.91
C VAL A 6 -6.42 -26.66 -49.05
N ARG A 7 -6.58 -27.71 -48.25
CA ARG A 7 -7.64 -27.76 -47.22
C ARG A 7 -7.25 -26.78 -46.11
N LEU A 8 -7.99 -25.68 -46.00
CA LEU A 8 -7.93 -24.79 -44.84
C LEU A 8 -8.29 -25.59 -43.57
N PRO A 9 -7.62 -25.35 -42.42
CA PRO A 9 -7.97 -25.99 -41.17
C PRO A 9 -9.38 -25.55 -40.74
N VAL A 10 -10.21 -26.53 -40.39
CA VAL A 10 -11.53 -26.32 -39.80
C VAL A 10 -11.35 -25.47 -38.54
N ARG A 11 -11.93 -24.26 -38.54
CA ARG A 11 -11.93 -23.33 -37.41
C ARG A 11 -12.44 -24.10 -36.17
N ALA A 12 -11.57 -24.28 -35.18
CA ALA A 12 -11.92 -24.90 -33.91
C ALA A 12 -13.19 -24.21 -33.38
N ARG A 13 -14.20 -25.02 -33.04
CA ARG A 13 -15.47 -24.57 -32.48
C ARG A 13 -15.13 -23.69 -31.27
N GLY A 14 -15.44 -22.39 -31.34
CA GLY A 14 -15.23 -21.47 -30.23
C GLY A 14 -15.93 -21.97 -28.95
N PRO A 15 -15.50 -21.50 -27.77
CA PRO A 15 -16.10 -21.94 -26.51
C PRO A 15 -17.60 -21.68 -26.56
N SER A 16 -18.38 -22.71 -26.22
CA SER A 16 -19.84 -22.72 -26.29
C SER A 16 -20.40 -22.38 -24.91
N GLY A 17 -20.53 -21.09 -24.65
CA GLY A 17 -21.20 -20.52 -23.50
C GLY A 17 -21.96 -19.26 -23.90
N PRO A 18 -22.97 -18.82 -23.14
CA PRO A 18 -23.64 -17.55 -23.40
C PRO A 18 -22.61 -16.42 -23.36
N ALA A 19 -22.68 -15.52 -24.34
CA ALA A 19 -21.88 -14.30 -24.34
C ALA A 19 -22.24 -13.49 -23.09
N VAL A 20 -21.25 -13.17 -22.27
CA VAL A 20 -21.49 -12.46 -21.01
C VAL A 20 -21.77 -10.99 -21.30
N LEU A 21 -22.81 -10.45 -20.65
CA LEU A 21 -23.17 -9.05 -20.75
C LEU A 21 -22.12 -8.18 -20.04
N GLU A 22 -21.85 -7.01 -20.59
CA GLU A 22 -20.88 -6.07 -20.01
C GLU A 22 -21.28 -5.64 -18.60
N THR A 23 -22.57 -5.46 -18.35
CA THR A 23 -23.13 -5.11 -17.04
C THR A 23 -22.84 -6.17 -15.98
N ASP A 24 -22.90 -7.46 -16.34
CA ASP A 24 -22.57 -8.55 -15.42
C ASP A 24 -21.08 -8.56 -15.06
N LEU A 25 -20.21 -8.34 -16.06
CA LEU A 25 -18.77 -8.19 -15.84
C LEU A 25 -18.46 -7.01 -14.92
N ILE A 26 -19.10 -5.86 -15.15
CA ILE A 26 -18.91 -4.66 -14.34
C ILE A 26 -19.30 -4.92 -12.88
N ASN A 27 -20.50 -5.47 -12.65
CA ASN A 27 -20.98 -5.80 -11.31
C ASN A 27 -19.98 -6.67 -10.57
N GLU A 28 -19.43 -7.66 -11.25
CA GLU A 28 -18.49 -8.58 -10.63
C GLU A 28 -17.09 -8.00 -10.43
N LEU A 29 -16.66 -7.11 -11.32
CA LEU A 29 -15.41 -6.39 -11.15
C LEU A 29 -15.45 -5.42 -9.96
N ILE A 30 -16.59 -4.81 -9.65
CA ILE A 30 -16.74 -4.00 -8.42
C ILE A 30 -16.58 -4.87 -7.17
N PHE A 31 -17.11 -6.11 -7.17
CA PHE A 31 -16.85 -7.05 -6.08
C PHE A 31 -15.36 -7.46 -6.01
N ALA A 32 -14.73 -7.72 -7.15
CA ALA A 32 -13.31 -8.05 -7.22
C ALA A 32 -12.40 -6.90 -6.75
N LEU A 33 -12.77 -5.65 -7.03
CA LEU A 33 -12.08 -4.46 -6.52
C LEU A 33 -12.17 -4.34 -4.98
N ASN A 34 -13.25 -4.86 -4.38
CA ASN A 34 -13.36 -4.98 -2.93
C ASN A 34 -12.58 -6.18 -2.34
N GLY A 35 -11.94 -6.99 -3.19
CA GLY A 35 -11.20 -8.20 -2.80
C GLY A 35 -12.08 -9.45 -2.70
N VAL A 36 -13.33 -9.41 -3.18
CA VAL A 36 -14.27 -10.53 -3.10
C VAL A 36 -14.44 -11.16 -4.48
N GLY A 37 -14.16 -12.47 -4.59
CA GLY A 37 -14.41 -13.24 -5.80
C GLY A 37 -15.87 -13.63 -5.97
N GLY A 38 -16.32 -13.78 -7.21
CA GLY A 38 -17.69 -14.17 -7.55
C GLY A 38 -17.78 -15.40 -8.47
N ASN A 39 -18.82 -15.43 -9.30
CA ASN A 39 -19.11 -16.52 -10.23
C ASN A 39 -18.36 -16.42 -11.57
N LEU A 40 -18.23 -15.23 -12.17
CA LEU A 40 -17.52 -14.96 -13.42
C LEU A 40 -16.05 -14.61 -13.20
N VAL A 41 -15.67 -13.97 -12.09
CA VAL A 41 -14.31 -13.56 -11.71
C VAL A 41 -13.92 -14.31 -10.44
N LYS A 42 -13.01 -15.27 -10.58
CA LYS A 42 -12.57 -16.15 -9.49
C LYS A 42 -11.10 -15.91 -9.19
N PHE A 43 -10.73 -16.11 -7.93
CA PHE A 43 -9.34 -16.12 -7.53
C PHE A 43 -8.66 -17.38 -8.09
N ASP A 44 -7.56 -17.19 -8.80
CA ASP A 44 -6.70 -18.24 -9.32
C ASP A 44 -5.47 -18.38 -8.43
N PRO A 45 -5.31 -19.49 -7.70
CA PRO A 45 -4.17 -19.70 -6.82
C PRO A 45 -2.84 -19.89 -7.58
N ILE A 46 -2.87 -20.18 -8.88
CA ILE A 46 -1.65 -20.38 -9.68
C ILE A 46 -1.04 -19.03 -10.06
N ASN A 47 -1.89 -18.09 -10.46
CA ASN A 47 -1.48 -16.76 -10.90
C ASN A 47 -1.51 -15.73 -9.76
N ASP A 48 -1.89 -16.15 -8.54
CA ASP A 48 -2.12 -15.30 -7.36
C ASP A 48 -2.92 -14.04 -7.72
N GLY A 49 -4.09 -14.24 -8.34
CA GLY A 49 -4.87 -13.12 -8.86
C GLY A 49 -6.24 -13.52 -9.34
N PHE A 50 -7.10 -12.51 -9.51
CA PHE A 50 -8.46 -12.71 -10.00
C PHE A 50 -8.48 -12.85 -11.54
N CYS A 51 -9.11 -13.91 -12.03
CA CYS A 51 -9.24 -14.20 -13.46
C CYS A 51 -10.69 -14.53 -13.83
N LEU A 52 -11.04 -14.36 -15.11
CA LEU A 52 -12.33 -14.82 -15.62
C LEU A 52 -12.39 -16.35 -15.57
N ALA A 53 -13.53 -16.87 -15.13
CA ALA A 53 -13.81 -18.29 -15.11
C ALA A 53 -13.65 -18.89 -16.53
N PRO A 54 -13.05 -20.08 -16.69
CA PRO A 54 -12.84 -20.71 -18.00
C PRO A 54 -14.14 -20.97 -18.80
N THR A 55 -15.28 -20.95 -18.10
CA THR A 55 -16.62 -21.15 -18.67
C THR A 55 -17.19 -19.91 -19.36
N VAL A 56 -16.58 -18.73 -19.13
CA VAL A 56 -17.04 -17.45 -19.66
C VAL A 56 -16.45 -17.21 -21.04
N VAL A 57 -17.32 -16.95 -22.02
CA VAL A 57 -16.92 -16.58 -23.38
C VAL A 57 -16.85 -15.05 -23.46
N ALA A 58 -15.64 -14.50 -23.48
CA ALA A 58 -15.40 -13.07 -23.62
C ALA A 58 -14.38 -12.79 -24.75
N SER A 59 -14.42 -11.58 -25.30
CA SER A 59 -13.44 -11.12 -26.28
C SER A 59 -12.04 -10.97 -25.65
N PRO A 60 -10.95 -11.05 -26.43
CA PRO A 60 -9.59 -10.85 -25.90
C PRO A 60 -9.41 -9.52 -25.17
N GLY A 61 -10.07 -8.45 -25.64
CA GLY A 61 -10.04 -7.14 -24.98
C GLY A 61 -10.77 -7.13 -23.64
N GLN A 62 -11.92 -7.81 -23.52
CA GLN A 62 -12.62 -7.96 -22.25
C GLN A 62 -11.81 -8.77 -21.24
N HIS A 63 -11.14 -9.84 -21.69
CA HIS A 63 -10.25 -10.63 -20.82
C HIS A 63 -9.10 -9.79 -20.26
N ASP A 64 -8.47 -8.98 -21.10
CA ASP A 64 -7.37 -8.11 -20.69
C ASP A 64 -7.84 -6.97 -19.76
N ALA A 65 -9.00 -6.37 -20.04
CA ALA A 65 -9.60 -5.37 -19.16
C ALA A 65 -9.93 -5.94 -17.78
N VAL A 66 -10.62 -7.09 -17.73
CA VAL A 66 -10.96 -7.77 -16.47
C VAL A 66 -9.70 -8.11 -15.68
N ARG A 67 -8.66 -8.68 -16.32
CA ARG A 67 -7.40 -9.00 -15.64
C ARG A 67 -6.79 -7.77 -14.99
N ARG A 68 -6.69 -6.64 -15.72
CA ARG A 68 -6.09 -5.40 -15.19
C ARG A 68 -6.91 -4.80 -14.05
N ILE A 69 -8.23 -4.76 -14.19
CA ILE A 69 -9.12 -4.22 -13.16
C ILE A 69 -9.05 -5.09 -11.90
N ALA A 70 -9.11 -6.41 -12.05
CA ALA A 70 -9.12 -7.33 -10.92
C ALA A 70 -7.74 -7.42 -10.23
N GLU A 71 -6.64 -7.26 -10.97
CA GLU A 71 -5.30 -7.08 -10.39
C GLU A 71 -5.26 -5.87 -9.44
N CYS A 72 -5.97 -4.79 -9.77
CA CYS A 72 -6.04 -3.61 -8.90
C CYS A 72 -6.66 -3.94 -7.53
N GLY A 73 -7.75 -4.69 -7.49
CA GLY A 73 -8.40 -5.16 -6.26
C GLY A 73 -7.51 -6.11 -5.44
N TRP A 74 -6.79 -7.01 -6.13
CA TRP A 74 -5.86 -7.93 -5.48
C TRP A 74 -4.67 -7.21 -4.83
N LEU A 75 -4.02 -6.27 -5.55
CA LEU A 75 -2.92 -5.47 -5.01
C LEU A 75 -3.37 -4.62 -3.81
N HIS A 76 -4.56 -4.05 -3.90
CA HIS A 76 -5.16 -3.32 -2.79
C HIS A 76 -5.34 -4.22 -1.56
N ASP A 77 -5.90 -5.41 -1.73
CA ASP A 77 -6.09 -6.35 -0.62
C ASP A 77 -4.74 -6.82 -0.04
N GLN A 78 -3.71 -7.00 -0.86
CA GLN A 78 -2.36 -7.32 -0.40
C GLN A 78 -1.78 -6.24 0.52
N VAL A 79 -1.84 -4.97 0.12
CA VAL A 79 -1.37 -3.84 0.95
C VAL A 79 -2.22 -3.71 2.22
N ARG A 80 -3.54 -3.89 2.12
CA ARG A 80 -4.45 -3.91 3.28
C ARG A 80 -4.05 -4.99 4.28
N ARG A 81 -3.78 -6.22 3.83
CA ARG A 81 -3.36 -7.33 4.71
C ARG A 81 -2.06 -7.02 5.45
N TYR A 82 -1.08 -6.42 4.77
CA TYR A 82 0.16 -5.98 5.41
C TYR A 82 -0.12 -4.95 6.51
N VAL A 83 -0.91 -3.92 6.23
CA VAL A 83 -1.28 -2.88 7.21
C VAL A 83 -1.99 -3.49 8.42
N GLN A 84 -2.97 -4.37 8.21
CA GLN A 84 -3.69 -5.04 9.28
C GLN A 84 -2.77 -5.94 10.13
N HIS A 85 -1.86 -6.68 9.49
CA HIS A 85 -0.89 -7.50 10.18
C HIS A 85 0.01 -6.66 11.09
N VAL A 86 0.59 -5.58 10.56
CA VAL A 86 1.44 -4.68 11.34
C VAL A 86 0.67 -4.02 12.48
N GLN A 87 -0.54 -3.50 12.23
CA GLN A 87 -1.35 -2.83 13.26
C GLN A 87 -1.78 -3.79 14.40
N ALA A 88 -2.00 -5.07 14.08
CA ALA A 88 -2.36 -6.08 15.08
C ALA A 88 -1.15 -6.58 15.90
N ASP A 89 0.04 -6.64 15.30
CA ASP A 89 1.25 -7.13 15.94
C ASP A 89 2.01 -6.02 16.70
N ARG A 90 1.90 -6.05 18.04
CA ARG A 90 2.62 -5.12 18.92
C ARG A 90 4.14 -5.28 18.86
N THR A 91 4.65 -6.37 18.30
CA THR A 91 6.10 -6.62 18.18
C THR A 91 6.70 -5.98 16.93
N CYS A 92 5.91 -5.53 15.95
CA CYS A 92 6.42 -4.95 14.71
C CYS A 92 7.22 -3.65 14.92
N GLY A 93 6.97 -2.95 16.04
CA GLY A 93 7.68 -1.72 16.40
C GLY A 93 7.10 -0.46 15.78
N ALA A 94 7.48 0.69 16.32
CA ALA A 94 6.93 2.00 15.98
C ALA A 94 7.24 2.42 14.54
N VAL A 95 8.40 2.03 13.99
CA VAL A 95 8.79 2.36 12.61
C VAL A 95 7.89 1.65 11.61
N ALA A 96 7.59 0.37 11.85
CA ALA A 96 6.64 -0.39 11.03
C ALA A 96 5.21 0.18 11.16
N GLN A 97 4.79 0.58 12.36
CA GLN A 97 3.49 1.23 12.57
C GLN A 97 3.37 2.56 11.80
N SER A 98 4.42 3.37 11.80
CA SER A 98 4.45 4.63 11.04
C SER A 98 4.33 4.39 9.53
N LEU A 99 5.04 3.39 8.99
CA LEU A 99 4.85 2.95 7.60
C LEU A 99 3.41 2.48 7.36
N ALA A 100 2.85 1.64 8.23
CA ALA A 100 1.49 1.12 8.09
C ALA A 100 0.44 2.24 8.10
N SER A 101 0.64 3.29 8.92
CA SER A 101 -0.20 4.49 8.92
C SER A 101 -0.12 5.23 7.58
N GLY A 102 1.08 5.48 7.06
CA GLY A 102 1.26 6.13 5.75
C GLY A 102 0.66 5.32 4.59
N LEU A 103 0.78 3.98 4.63
CA LEU A 103 0.13 3.09 3.66
C LEU A 103 -1.40 3.15 3.76
N HIS A 104 -1.95 3.19 4.98
CA HIS A 104 -3.39 3.27 5.20
C HIS A 104 -4.03 4.52 4.57
N GLU A 105 -3.33 5.65 4.59
CA GLU A 105 -3.78 6.88 3.93
C GLU A 105 -3.86 6.72 2.41
N HIS A 106 -2.90 6.03 1.79
CA HIS A 106 -2.97 5.70 0.36
C HIS A 106 -4.13 4.73 0.03
N LEU A 107 -4.44 3.78 0.92
CA LEU A 107 -5.63 2.91 0.77
C LEU A 107 -6.94 3.70 0.88
N THR A 108 -6.96 4.76 1.70
CA THR A 108 -8.16 5.61 1.86
C THR A 108 -8.56 6.27 0.54
N GLU A 109 -7.57 6.66 -0.28
CA GLU A 109 -7.84 7.21 -1.62
C GLU A 109 -8.48 6.18 -2.55
N TYR A 110 -8.07 4.91 -2.46
CA TYR A 110 -8.70 3.82 -3.21
C TYR A 110 -10.17 3.62 -2.81
N TYR A 111 -10.51 3.68 -1.52
CA TYR A 111 -11.91 3.55 -1.08
C TYR A 111 -12.82 4.66 -1.60
N ARG A 112 -12.29 5.89 -1.74
CA ARG A 112 -13.05 6.99 -2.35
C ARG A 112 -13.41 6.69 -3.81
N LEU A 113 -12.48 6.10 -4.56
CA LEU A 113 -12.74 5.66 -5.93
C LEU A 113 -13.82 4.58 -5.97
N ILE A 114 -13.74 3.55 -5.11
CA ILE A 114 -14.75 2.49 -5.05
C ILE A 114 -16.14 3.05 -4.72
N ALA A 115 -16.25 3.91 -3.70
CA ALA A 115 -17.52 4.54 -3.35
C ALA A 115 -18.12 5.35 -4.52
N THR A 116 -17.27 6.01 -5.31
CA THR A 116 -17.70 6.76 -6.50
C THR A 116 -18.19 5.83 -7.62
N LEU A 117 -17.50 4.71 -7.83
CA LEU A 117 -17.90 3.68 -8.79
C LEU A 117 -19.23 2.99 -8.40
N GLU A 118 -19.40 2.67 -7.12
CA GLU A 118 -20.63 2.06 -6.59
C GLU A 118 -21.84 3.01 -6.69
N SER A 119 -21.65 4.31 -6.49
CA SER A 119 -22.69 5.33 -6.63
C SER A 119 -23.22 5.42 -8.07
N GLN A 120 -22.33 5.34 -9.07
CA GLN A 120 -22.70 5.40 -10.49
C GLN A 120 -23.49 4.18 -10.96
N ARG A 121 -23.31 3.04 -10.28
CA ARG A 121 -24.11 1.84 -10.50
C ARG A 121 -25.53 1.96 -9.95
N GLY A 122 -25.71 2.68 -8.85
CA GLY A 122 -27.00 2.85 -8.18
C GLY A 122 -27.97 3.80 -8.91
N ALA A 123 -27.45 4.66 -9.80
CA ALA A 123 -28.27 5.59 -10.59
C ALA A 123 -29.15 4.88 -11.64
N ASP A 124 -28.77 3.68 -12.09
CA ASP A 124 -29.53 2.89 -13.07
C ASP A 124 -30.62 1.99 -12.44
N GLY A 125 -30.79 2.06 -11.10
CA GLY A 125 -31.67 1.17 -10.33
C GLY A 125 -32.99 1.77 -9.83
N SER A 126 -33.40 2.97 -10.27
CA SER A 126 -34.73 3.52 -9.90
C SER A 126 -35.83 2.91 -10.76
N GLY A 127 -36.08 1.63 -10.55
CA GLY A 127 -37.10 0.83 -11.23
C GLY A 127 -37.34 -0.49 -10.51
N ASP A 128 -38.08 -0.40 -9.41
CA ASP A 128 -38.81 -1.47 -8.74
C ASP A 128 -38.12 -2.25 -7.59
N SER A 129 -38.96 -2.43 -6.58
CA SER A 129 -38.82 -2.97 -5.25
C SER A 129 -38.46 -4.46 -5.24
N THR A 130 -37.42 -4.89 -4.50
CA THR A 130 -37.50 -5.94 -3.46
C THR A 130 -36.16 -6.28 -2.78
N SER A 131 -36.23 -6.49 -1.46
CA SER A 131 -35.26 -7.13 -0.55
C SER A 131 -33.83 -6.59 -0.49
N ARG A 132 -33.63 -5.63 0.41
CA ARG A 132 -32.33 -5.34 1.06
C ARG A 132 -31.85 -6.57 1.83
N THR A 133 -30.73 -7.16 1.44
CA THR A 133 -29.85 -7.88 2.37
C THR A 133 -28.70 -6.95 2.71
N ASP A 134 -28.72 -6.44 3.94
CA ASP A 134 -27.63 -5.72 4.58
C ASP A 134 -26.38 -6.61 4.63
N LEU A 135 -25.36 -6.25 3.85
CA LEU A 135 -23.97 -6.58 4.12
C LEU A 135 -23.18 -5.27 4.15
N SER A 136 -23.54 -4.43 5.10
CA SER A 136 -22.74 -3.28 5.52
C SER A 136 -21.54 -3.81 6.30
N VAL A 137 -20.36 -3.82 5.68
CA VAL A 137 -19.10 -3.97 6.40
C VAL A 137 -18.91 -2.71 7.25
N PRO A 138 -18.71 -2.81 8.59
CA PRO A 138 -18.50 -1.64 9.41
C PRO A 138 -17.18 -0.96 9.02
N VAL A 139 -17.27 0.25 8.49
CA VAL A 139 -16.14 1.17 8.42
C VAL A 139 -15.69 1.45 9.87
N PRO A 140 -14.44 1.18 10.25
CA PRO A 140 -13.96 1.53 11.58
C PRO A 140 -13.98 3.06 11.74
N PRO A 141 -14.42 3.60 12.88
CA PRO A 141 -14.43 5.04 13.10
C PRO A 141 -12.99 5.59 13.07
N PRO A 142 -12.79 6.81 12.54
CA PRO A 142 -11.49 7.47 12.60
C PRO A 142 -11.05 7.62 14.06
N PRO A 143 -9.75 7.47 14.38
CA PRO A 143 -9.26 7.67 15.74
C PRO A 143 -9.53 9.12 16.20
N PRO A 144 -9.82 9.34 17.49
CA PRO A 144 -10.06 10.67 18.03
C PRO A 144 -8.81 11.54 17.87
N SER A 145 -8.98 12.68 17.20
CA SER A 145 -7.98 13.72 17.07
C SER A 145 -7.72 14.36 18.44
N SER A 146 -6.59 14.02 19.06
CA SER A 146 -6.00 14.83 20.12
C SER A 146 -5.20 15.96 19.48
N ASP A 147 -5.77 17.14 19.60
CA ASP A 147 -5.30 18.43 19.15
C ASP A 147 -3.99 18.83 19.86
N SER A 148 -2.92 19.10 19.10
CA SER A 148 -1.92 20.16 19.33
C SER A 148 -0.60 19.88 18.59
N THR A 149 -0.55 20.13 17.28
CA THR A 149 0.72 20.39 16.57
C THR A 149 0.45 21.30 15.37
N LEU A 150 0.77 22.58 15.57
CA LEU A 150 1.17 23.59 14.58
C LEU A 150 0.71 23.31 13.13
N GLU A 151 -0.42 23.90 12.75
CA GLU A 151 -0.79 24.14 11.35
C GLU A 151 0.30 24.97 10.66
N MET A 152 1.25 24.29 10.04
CA MET A 152 2.02 24.84 8.93
C MET A 152 1.37 24.33 7.66
N SER A 153 0.53 25.19 7.09
CA SER A 153 -0.18 25.05 5.83
C SER A 153 0.67 24.35 4.77
N MET A 154 0.35 23.09 4.48
CA MET A 154 0.86 22.42 3.30
C MET A 154 0.12 22.95 2.08
N GLY A 155 0.80 23.86 1.39
CA GLY A 155 0.52 24.17 0.00
C GLY A 155 0.50 22.87 -0.80
N ARG A 156 -0.68 22.60 -1.37
CA ARG A 156 -0.91 21.95 -2.67
C ARG A 156 0.31 21.21 -3.19
N LEU A 157 0.34 19.89 -2.95
CA LEU A 157 1.13 18.98 -3.76
C LEU A 157 0.79 19.28 -5.22
N GLY A 158 1.75 19.85 -5.95
CA GLY A 158 1.68 20.17 -7.37
C GLY A 158 1.69 18.92 -8.25
N LEU A 159 0.78 17.99 -7.99
CA LEU A 159 0.11 17.27 -9.05
C LEU A 159 -1.11 18.12 -9.36
N ASN A 160 -1.21 18.64 -10.59
CA ASN A 160 -2.46 19.17 -11.12
C ASN A 160 -3.51 18.05 -11.14
N LEU A 161 -4.09 17.74 -9.98
CA LEU A 161 -5.33 16.99 -9.82
C LEU A 161 -6.54 17.83 -10.25
N ASP A 162 -6.33 19.11 -10.58
CA ASP A 162 -7.34 20.00 -11.15
C ASP A 162 -7.63 19.72 -12.64
N GLU A 163 -6.82 18.90 -13.33
CA GLU A 163 -7.05 18.56 -14.76
C GLU A 163 -7.44 17.10 -15.03
N THR A 164 -7.01 16.12 -14.23
CA THR A 164 -7.49 14.73 -14.35
C THR A 164 -8.78 14.45 -13.58
N GLY A 165 -9.14 15.31 -12.61
CA GLY A 165 -10.45 15.31 -11.95
C GLY A 165 -11.59 15.92 -12.79
N LYS A 166 -11.30 16.55 -13.93
CA LYS A 166 -12.29 17.19 -14.81
C LYS A 166 -12.90 16.30 -15.90
N LEU A 167 -12.57 15.01 -15.93
CA LEU A 167 -13.20 14.01 -16.80
C LEU A 167 -14.28 13.17 -16.10
N ALA A 168 -14.86 13.68 -15.01
CA ALA A 168 -16.15 13.19 -14.54
C ALA A 168 -17.28 14.07 -15.11
N PRO A 169 -17.78 13.81 -16.35
CA PRO A 169 -19.16 14.13 -16.61
C PRO A 169 -20.00 13.30 -15.64
N THR A 170 -20.67 14.03 -14.76
CA THR A 170 -21.82 13.59 -13.97
C THR A 170 -22.87 13.01 -14.91
N ASN A 171 -23.48 11.87 -14.55
CA ASN A 171 -24.53 11.12 -15.28
C ASN A 171 -24.12 10.42 -16.59
N GLN A 172 -23.08 9.60 -16.59
CA GLN A 172 -22.82 8.71 -17.73
C GLN A 172 -22.59 7.28 -17.22
N GLU A 173 -23.30 6.32 -17.83
CA GLU A 173 -23.29 4.90 -17.49
C GLU A 173 -21.85 4.36 -17.39
N LEU A 174 -21.64 3.47 -16.42
CA LEU A 174 -20.33 2.84 -16.24
C LEU A 174 -20.11 1.82 -17.37
N THR A 175 -19.02 1.97 -18.12
CA THR A 175 -18.59 0.99 -19.13
C THR A 175 -17.31 0.30 -18.67
N LEU A 176 -17.03 -0.88 -19.20
CA LEU A 176 -15.82 -1.64 -18.89
C LEU A 176 -14.56 -0.85 -19.26
N THR A 177 -14.60 -0.11 -20.37
CA THR A 177 -13.53 0.78 -20.79
C THR A 177 -13.30 1.89 -19.79
N ARG A 178 -14.37 2.50 -19.27
CA ARG A 178 -14.27 3.58 -18.26
C ARG A 178 -13.71 3.05 -16.95
N LEU A 179 -14.15 1.88 -16.50
CA LEU A 179 -13.63 1.22 -15.31
C LEU A 179 -12.14 0.87 -15.45
N ALA A 180 -11.72 0.39 -16.63
CA ALA A 180 -10.31 0.11 -16.92
C ALA A 180 -9.44 1.38 -16.89
N LEU A 181 -9.96 2.51 -17.40
CA LEU A 181 -9.27 3.80 -17.36
C LEU A 181 -9.14 4.33 -15.93
N TRP A 182 -10.22 4.30 -15.14
CA TRP A 182 -10.21 4.83 -13.77
C TRP A 182 -9.35 4.00 -12.81
N THR A 183 -9.20 2.71 -13.08
CA THR A 183 -8.33 1.83 -12.28
C THR A 183 -6.87 1.87 -12.72
N GLN A 184 -6.54 2.53 -13.83
CA GLN A 184 -5.18 2.51 -14.39
C GLN A 184 -4.13 3.13 -13.44
N GLU A 185 -4.36 4.35 -12.97
CA GLU A 185 -3.44 5.05 -12.07
C GLU A 185 -3.38 4.41 -10.67
N PRO A 186 -4.51 4.10 -10.00
CA PRO A 186 -4.48 3.38 -8.72
C PRO A 186 -3.73 2.05 -8.80
N ARG A 187 -3.95 1.27 -9.87
CA ARG A 187 -3.26 0.00 -10.09
C ARG A 187 -1.76 0.18 -10.24
N PHE A 188 -1.33 1.20 -10.97
CA PHE A 188 0.10 1.51 -11.11
C PHE A 188 0.74 1.80 -9.75
N ARG A 189 0.11 2.68 -8.95
CA ARG A 189 0.59 3.04 -7.61
C ARG A 189 0.61 1.84 -6.66
N LEU A 190 -0.46 1.05 -6.64
CA LEU A 190 -0.60 -0.11 -5.78
C LEU A 190 0.46 -1.19 -6.03
N ARG A 191 0.97 -1.35 -7.27
CA ARG A 191 2.08 -2.29 -7.52
C ARG A 191 3.34 -1.94 -6.75
N PHE A 192 3.69 -0.67 -6.69
CA PHE A 192 4.87 -0.25 -5.93
C PHE A 192 4.65 -0.41 -4.43
N LEU A 193 3.44 -0.08 -3.94
CA LEU A 193 3.10 -0.27 -2.53
C LEU A 193 3.10 -1.75 -2.13
N ALA A 194 2.55 -2.63 -2.96
CA ALA A 194 2.55 -4.08 -2.73
C ALA A 194 3.99 -4.63 -2.69
N SER A 195 4.80 -4.27 -3.70
CA SER A 195 6.23 -4.63 -3.76
C SER A 195 7.02 -4.13 -2.55
N LEU A 196 6.72 -2.92 -2.07
CA LEU A 196 7.32 -2.37 -0.86
C LEU A 196 6.89 -3.16 0.38
N CYS A 197 5.61 -3.51 0.51
CA CYS A 197 5.11 -4.30 1.64
C CYS A 197 5.78 -5.68 1.71
N GLU A 198 5.95 -6.36 0.57
CA GLU A 198 6.69 -7.62 0.49
C GLU A 198 8.15 -7.45 0.96
N ALA A 199 8.84 -6.44 0.43
CA ALA A 199 10.24 -6.16 0.75
C ALA A 199 10.50 -5.75 2.21
N CYS A 200 9.45 -5.28 2.91
CA CYS A 200 9.51 -4.85 4.31
C CYS A 200 9.00 -5.90 5.31
N SER A 201 8.37 -6.99 4.84
CA SER A 201 7.68 -7.97 5.68
C SER A 201 8.57 -8.64 6.74
N ASP A 202 9.87 -8.80 6.47
CA ASP A 202 10.86 -9.43 7.34
C ASP A 202 11.80 -8.43 8.02
N LYS A 203 11.56 -7.13 7.88
CA LYS A 203 12.46 -6.06 8.32
C LYS A 203 11.83 -5.18 9.40
N ARG A 204 12.69 -4.57 10.20
CA ARG A 204 12.31 -3.73 11.35
C ARG A 204 13.20 -2.50 11.47
N GLY A 205 12.70 -1.47 12.15
CA GLY A 205 13.48 -0.27 12.47
C GLY A 205 14.20 0.35 11.28
N GLY A 206 15.49 0.67 11.44
CA GLY A 206 16.27 1.29 10.38
C GLY A 206 16.57 0.39 9.17
N ALA A 207 16.46 -0.93 9.29
CA ALA A 207 16.54 -1.82 8.12
C ALA A 207 15.32 -1.62 7.20
N LEU A 208 14.12 -1.48 7.78
CA LEU A 208 12.89 -1.15 7.04
C LEU A 208 13.02 0.24 6.37
N ALA A 209 13.54 1.23 7.09
CA ALA A 209 13.75 2.57 6.53
C ALA A 209 14.77 2.59 5.39
N SER A 210 15.77 1.70 5.44
CA SER A 210 16.77 1.53 4.37
C SER A 210 16.18 0.98 3.08
N GLU A 211 15.25 0.02 3.19
CA GLU A 211 14.50 -0.48 2.04
C GLU A 211 13.61 0.59 1.43
N LEU A 212 12.84 1.28 2.28
CA LEU A 212 11.98 2.37 1.83
C LEU A 212 12.78 3.47 1.10
N TYR A 213 13.96 3.81 1.63
CA TYR A 213 14.86 4.76 0.98
C TYR A 213 15.30 4.28 -0.43
N ALA A 214 15.53 2.98 -0.63
CA ALA A 214 15.90 2.46 -1.94
C ALA A 214 14.83 2.72 -3.01
N TYR A 215 13.55 2.65 -2.63
CA TYR A 215 12.42 2.98 -3.53
C TYR A 215 12.34 4.48 -3.86
N THR A 216 12.92 5.37 -3.06
CA THR A 216 13.00 6.81 -3.39
C THR A 216 14.00 7.14 -4.50
N LEU A 217 14.85 6.18 -4.87
CA LEU A 217 15.84 6.31 -5.96
C LEU A 217 15.25 5.92 -7.33
N HIS A 218 13.94 5.73 -7.41
CA HIS A 218 13.25 5.41 -8.65
C HIS A 218 13.30 6.59 -9.66
N GLY A 219 13.17 6.30 -10.95
CA GLY A 219 13.21 7.34 -12.00
C GLY A 219 11.89 8.09 -12.20
N ASP A 220 10.78 7.45 -11.84
CA ASP A 220 9.43 8.01 -12.00
C ASP A 220 9.12 9.03 -10.88
N PRO A 221 8.76 10.28 -11.21
CA PRO A 221 8.51 11.34 -10.23
C PRO A 221 7.28 11.10 -9.34
N GLU A 222 6.25 10.44 -9.85
CA GLU A 222 5.05 10.12 -9.07
C GLU A 222 5.37 9.05 -8.02
N VAL A 223 6.10 8.00 -8.43
CA VAL A 223 6.59 6.96 -7.52
C VAL A 223 7.49 7.58 -6.46
N VAL A 224 8.45 8.42 -6.88
CA VAL A 224 9.37 9.07 -5.95
C VAL A 224 8.64 9.98 -4.96
N SER A 225 7.62 10.71 -5.39
CA SER A 225 6.79 11.54 -4.50
C SER A 225 6.09 10.70 -3.43
N MET A 226 5.47 9.61 -3.84
CA MET A 226 4.80 8.65 -2.95
C MET A 226 5.77 8.01 -1.95
N MET A 227 6.93 7.53 -2.42
CA MET A 227 7.91 6.89 -1.55
C MET A 227 8.56 7.88 -0.58
N ARG A 228 8.77 9.15 -0.99
CA ARG A 228 9.24 10.20 -0.08
C ARG A 228 8.23 10.54 1.00
N TYR A 229 6.93 10.52 0.67
CA TYR A 229 5.87 10.71 1.66
C TYR A 229 5.95 9.65 2.77
N LEU A 230 5.98 8.38 2.38
CA LEU A 230 6.13 7.27 3.33
C LEU A 230 7.45 7.36 4.12
N LEU A 231 8.54 7.72 3.45
CA LEU A 231 9.85 7.87 4.09
C LEU A 231 9.84 9.00 5.13
N LYS A 232 9.13 10.10 4.89
CA LYS A 232 8.99 11.20 5.84
C LYS A 232 8.37 10.69 7.14
N ASN A 233 7.24 9.97 7.07
CA ASN A 233 6.55 9.44 8.23
C ASN A 233 7.46 8.50 9.04
N VAL A 234 8.14 7.57 8.35
CA VAL A 234 9.13 6.66 8.98
C VAL A 234 10.30 7.41 9.60
N SER A 235 10.78 8.46 8.94
CA SER A 235 11.92 9.27 9.41
C SER A 235 11.55 10.07 10.65
N GLU A 236 10.32 10.58 10.76
CA GLU A 236 9.83 11.27 11.97
C GLU A 236 9.90 10.34 13.19
N THR A 237 9.53 9.06 13.04
CA THR A 237 9.65 8.07 14.12
C THR A 237 11.12 7.80 14.48
N ILE A 238 12.02 7.68 13.50
CA ILE A 238 13.45 7.48 13.76
C ILE A 238 14.06 8.72 14.43
N LEU A 239 13.67 9.92 14.00
CA LEU A 239 14.12 11.17 14.60
C LEU A 239 13.62 11.30 16.03
N HIS A 240 12.39 10.87 16.32
CA HIS A 240 11.89 10.81 17.69
C HIS A 240 12.77 9.91 18.57
N LEU A 241 13.15 8.71 18.09
CA LEU A 241 14.09 7.83 18.81
C LEU A 241 15.47 8.49 19.02
N ILE A 242 15.98 9.20 18.01
CA ILE A 242 17.24 9.97 18.12
C ILE A 242 17.09 11.09 19.15
N SER A 243 15.95 11.79 19.19
CA SER A 243 15.68 12.87 20.13
C SER A 243 15.59 12.35 21.57
N MET A 244 14.82 11.29 21.82
CA MET A 244 14.75 10.63 23.13
C MET A 244 16.14 10.21 23.62
N TRP A 245 16.97 9.68 22.70
CA TRP A 245 18.36 9.36 22.98
C TRP A 245 19.15 10.62 23.34
N ILE A 246 19.25 11.61 22.46
CA ILE A 246 20.12 12.78 22.66
C ILE A 246 19.69 13.64 23.86
N TYR A 247 18.38 13.82 24.08
CA TYR A 247 17.83 14.79 25.02
C TYR A 247 17.36 14.21 26.34
N ASP A 248 17.03 12.93 26.44
CA ASP A 248 16.53 12.35 27.71
C ASP A 248 17.50 11.33 28.29
N GLY A 249 18.51 10.89 27.52
CA GLY A 249 19.46 9.90 28.00
C GLY A 249 18.90 8.48 28.12
N GLN A 250 17.65 8.27 27.70
CA GLN A 250 16.91 7.04 27.87
C GLN A 250 16.54 6.45 26.51
N LEU A 251 16.70 5.14 26.39
CA LEU A 251 16.28 4.36 25.23
C LEU A 251 15.29 3.30 25.69
N ASP A 252 14.00 3.56 25.48
CA ASP A 252 12.96 2.53 25.58
C ASP A 252 12.71 1.97 24.17
N ASP A 253 13.42 0.90 23.84
CA ASP A 253 13.39 0.25 22.52
C ASP A 253 13.04 -1.25 22.65
N PRO A 254 11.81 -1.59 23.07
CA PRO A 254 11.39 -2.97 23.26
C PRO A 254 11.40 -3.77 21.95
N CYS A 255 11.20 -3.10 20.81
CA CYS A 255 11.15 -3.70 19.49
C CYS A 255 12.50 -3.72 18.76
N GLN A 256 13.57 -3.23 19.40
CA GLN A 256 14.94 -3.28 18.88
C GLN A 256 15.13 -2.56 17.53
N GLU A 257 14.49 -1.42 17.36
CA GLU A 257 14.41 -0.68 16.10
C GLU A 257 15.52 0.37 15.94
N PHE A 258 16.08 0.85 17.05
CA PHE A 258 17.06 1.94 17.01
C PHE A 258 18.46 1.46 16.63
N PHE A 259 19.30 2.29 16.02
CA PHE A 259 20.67 1.83 15.69
C PHE A 259 21.63 1.81 16.87
N VAL A 260 21.27 2.38 18.02
CA VAL A 260 22.02 2.19 19.28
C VAL A 260 21.29 1.14 20.12
N ALA A 261 22.03 0.20 20.71
CA ALA A 261 21.51 -0.81 21.62
C ALA A 261 22.12 -0.65 23.01
N CYS A 262 21.28 -0.76 24.04
CA CYS A 262 21.69 -0.84 25.44
C CYS A 262 21.94 -2.29 25.84
N ASN A 263 23.14 -2.59 26.34
CA ASN A 263 23.50 -3.91 26.85
C ASN A 263 23.11 -4.02 28.35
N PRO A 264 22.05 -4.77 28.72
CA PRO A 264 21.53 -4.79 30.09
C PRO A 264 22.43 -5.52 31.10
N GLY A 265 23.37 -6.35 30.63
CA GLY A 265 24.26 -7.14 31.48
C GLY A 265 25.44 -6.37 32.09
N ILE A 266 25.61 -5.10 31.77
CA ILE A 266 26.82 -4.33 32.09
C ILE A 266 26.47 -3.31 33.18
N LYS A 267 27.08 -3.49 34.35
CA LYS A 267 26.87 -2.62 35.52
C LYS A 267 27.25 -1.17 35.21
N LYS A 268 26.58 -0.22 35.88
CA LYS A 268 26.72 1.25 35.75
C LYS A 268 28.15 1.81 35.98
N GLU A 269 29.15 0.97 36.23
CA GLU A 269 30.52 1.37 36.52
C GLU A 269 31.43 1.34 35.27
N ARG A 270 31.02 0.61 34.21
CA ARG A 270 31.74 0.47 32.91
C ARG A 270 30.94 1.07 31.73
N LEU A 271 30.31 2.22 31.97
CA LEU A 271 29.31 2.83 31.06
C LEU A 271 29.85 3.22 29.68
N TRP A 272 31.13 3.55 29.59
CA TRP A 272 31.62 4.48 28.57
C TRP A 272 32.04 3.83 27.25
N HIS A 273 32.12 2.50 27.19
CA HIS A 273 32.42 1.77 25.93
C HIS A 273 31.71 0.43 25.79
N GLU A 274 31.30 -0.19 26.91
CA GLU A 274 30.73 -1.55 26.89
C GLU A 274 29.19 -1.52 26.92
N LYS A 275 28.57 -0.49 27.53
CA LYS A 275 27.10 -0.44 27.74
C LYS A 275 26.30 -0.18 26.46
N TYR A 276 26.83 0.62 25.53
CA TYR A 276 26.11 0.97 24.30
C TYR A 276 26.86 0.44 23.08
N SER A 277 26.13 -0.17 22.17
CA SER A 277 26.70 -0.72 20.93
C SER A 277 25.91 -0.24 19.71
N LEU A 278 26.62 -0.05 18.60
CA LEU A 278 26.03 0.39 17.34
C LEU A 278 25.61 -0.83 16.51
N ARG A 279 24.31 -0.98 16.28
CA ARG A 279 23.70 -1.96 15.38
C ARG A 279 23.78 -1.46 13.94
N ARG A 280 24.86 -1.79 13.25
CA ARG A 280 25.12 -1.33 11.86
C ARG A 280 23.98 -1.66 10.89
N GLN A 281 23.32 -2.80 11.08
CA GLN A 281 22.17 -3.25 10.28
C GLN A 281 20.91 -2.40 10.47
N MET A 282 20.81 -1.66 11.58
CA MET A 282 19.69 -0.76 11.89
C MET A 282 20.02 0.69 11.54
N ILE A 283 21.17 1.00 10.94
CA ILE A 283 21.48 2.36 10.48
C ILE A 283 20.74 2.58 9.16
N PRO A 284 19.79 3.53 9.09
CA PRO A 284 19.12 3.85 7.84
C PRO A 284 20.13 4.31 6.79
N ARG A 285 19.98 3.88 5.53
CA ARG A 285 20.91 4.20 4.43
C ARG A 285 21.13 5.70 4.17
N PHE A 286 20.20 6.56 4.59
CA PHE A 286 20.33 8.02 4.49
C PHE A 286 21.12 8.64 5.66
N ILE A 287 21.51 7.85 6.67
CA ILE A 287 22.41 8.24 7.76
C ILE A 287 23.79 7.62 7.51
N THR A 288 24.82 8.46 7.43
CA THR A 288 26.19 7.97 7.25
C THR A 288 26.70 7.30 8.53
N SER A 289 27.64 6.36 8.41
CA SER A 289 28.26 5.72 9.58
C SER A 289 28.94 6.74 10.51
N SER A 290 29.49 7.83 9.97
CA SER A 290 30.06 8.92 10.79
C SER A 290 29.00 9.64 11.62
N GLN A 291 27.82 9.92 11.06
CA GLN A 291 26.71 10.51 11.81
C GLN A 291 26.20 9.56 12.89
N ALA A 292 26.05 8.27 12.55
CA ALA A 292 25.60 7.26 13.51
C ALA A 292 26.57 7.11 14.69
N SER A 293 27.89 7.10 14.42
CA SER A 293 28.93 7.11 15.48
C SER A 293 28.79 8.33 16.38
N LYS A 294 28.66 9.54 15.81
CA LYS A 294 28.47 10.76 16.60
C LYS A 294 27.23 10.68 17.49
N VAL A 295 26.10 10.19 16.98
CA VAL A 295 24.88 10.02 17.78
C VAL A 295 25.10 9.05 18.94
N SER A 296 25.83 7.95 18.71
CA SER A 296 26.15 6.99 19.79
C SER A 296 27.10 7.58 20.85
N GLU A 297 28.05 8.43 20.44
CA GLU A 297 29.05 9.04 21.32
C GLU A 297 28.52 10.23 22.12
N LEU A 298 27.55 10.98 21.59
CA LEU A 298 27.02 12.19 22.24
C LEU A 298 26.53 11.93 23.67
N LEU A 299 25.81 10.83 23.90
CA LEU A 299 25.34 10.48 25.25
C LEU A 299 26.46 9.95 26.17
N VAL A 300 27.47 9.32 25.59
CA VAL A 300 28.65 8.82 26.32
C VAL A 300 29.49 9.98 26.86
N CYS A 301 29.58 11.08 26.09
CA CYS A 301 30.38 12.25 26.41
C CYS A 301 29.68 13.27 27.32
N PHE A 302 28.35 13.21 27.48
CA PHE A 302 27.59 14.12 28.34
C PHE A 302 26.79 13.43 29.49
N PRO A 303 27.41 12.59 30.36
CA PRO A 303 26.70 12.01 31.51
C PRO A 303 26.21 13.04 32.53
N SER A 304 26.90 14.20 32.61
CA SER A 304 26.70 15.24 33.61
C SER A 304 25.39 16.02 33.47
N LEU A 305 24.72 15.94 32.32
CA LEU A 305 23.43 16.60 32.09
C LEU A 305 22.24 15.78 32.62
N PHE A 306 22.41 14.49 32.89
CA PHE A 306 21.34 13.56 33.28
C PHE A 306 21.59 12.86 34.63
N ALA A 307 22.62 13.29 35.36
CA ALA A 307 22.93 12.83 36.70
C ALA A 307 22.38 13.81 37.76
N TRP A 308 21.06 13.95 37.85
CA TRP A 308 20.35 14.57 38.97
C TRP A 308 19.07 13.78 39.27
#